data_AF-A0ABD7I138-F1
#
_entry.id   AF-A0ABD7I138-F1
#
_cell.length_a   1.000
_cell.length_b   1.000
_cell.length_c   1.000
_cell.angle_alpha   90.00
_cell.angle_beta   90.00
_cell.angle_gamma   90.00
#
_symmetry.space_group_name_H-M   'P 1'
#
loop_
_entity.id
_entity.type
_entity.pdbx_description
1 polymer ?
#
loop_
_entity_poly.entity_id
_entity_poly.type
_entity_poly.pdbx_seq_one_letter_code
_entity_poly.pdbx_strand_id
1 'polypeptide(L)'
;MKTEKLLEDLEVLIESSSRIPMTTKRMVEEDEIMRIIDSIQESLPLELEESRRIVADKDKVLADAQRQAETLIDQAKDYIAKLTAESELVKQAQEQANQIINAANQSSDELKASSIQYAGDVLKYVENNLEKTLESLRQNRESLKQTEQRTEENQ
;
A
#
# COMPACT_ATOMS: atom_id res chain seq x y z
N MET A 1 9.82 -28.78 -47.62
CA MET A 1 11.21 -28.25 -47.65
C MET A 1 11.11 -26.75 -47.41
N LYS A 2 12.08 -26.11 -46.74
CA LYS A 2 12.04 -24.65 -46.59
C LYS A 2 12.19 -24.01 -47.96
N THR A 3 11.44 -22.93 -48.23
CA THR A 3 11.48 -22.25 -49.53
C THR A 3 12.90 -21.73 -49.83
N GLU A 4 13.65 -21.36 -48.79
CA GLU A 4 15.08 -21.02 -48.87
C GLU A 4 15.91 -22.10 -49.58
N LYS A 5 15.74 -23.37 -49.18
CA LYS A 5 16.46 -24.48 -49.79
C LYS A 5 16.07 -24.71 -51.26
N LEU A 6 14.80 -24.51 -51.60
CA LEU A 6 14.34 -24.63 -52.99
C LEU A 6 14.89 -23.51 -53.87
N LEU A 7 15.08 -22.30 -53.32
CA LEU A 7 15.76 -21.20 -54.01
C LEU A 7 17.25 -21.47 -54.20
N GLU A 8 17.92 -22.04 -53.20
CA GLU A 8 19.31 -22.51 -53.31
C GLU A 8 19.44 -23.61 -54.39
N ASP A 9 18.55 -24.60 -54.37
CA ASP A 9 18.53 -25.68 -55.36
C ASP A 9 18.29 -25.13 -56.79
N LEU A 10 17.43 -24.11 -56.94
CA LEU A 10 17.22 -23.40 -58.21
C LEU A 10 18.47 -22.65 -58.68
N GLU A 11 19.16 -21.96 -57.77
CA GLU A 11 20.40 -21.23 -58.06
C GLU A 11 21.49 -22.21 -58.53
N VAL A 12 21.69 -23.30 -57.80
CA VAL A 12 22.65 -24.36 -58.16
C VAL A 12 22.33 -24.97 -59.52
N LEU A 13 21.04 -25.23 -59.82
CA LEU A 13 20.62 -25.74 -61.12
C LEU A 13 20.99 -24.78 -62.26
N ILE A 14 20.78 -23.47 -62.06
CA ILE A 14 21.12 -22.44 -63.06
C ILE A 14 22.63 -22.29 -63.20
N GLU A 15 23.41 -22.36 -62.12
CA GLU A 15 24.87 -22.22 -62.18
C GLU A 15 25.57 -23.41 -62.85
N SER A 16 25.11 -24.63 -62.55
CA SER A 16 25.66 -25.89 -63.06
C SER A 16 25.23 -26.20 -64.50
N SER A 17 24.23 -25.49 -65.03
CA SER A 17 23.69 -25.69 -66.37
C SER A 17 24.71 -25.42 -67.50
N SER A 18 24.56 -26.13 -68.62
CA SER A 18 25.50 -26.01 -69.75
C SER A 18 25.34 -24.68 -70.48
N ARG A 19 26.45 -24.00 -70.80
CA ARG A 19 26.42 -22.73 -71.54
C ARG A 19 26.36 -22.97 -73.05
N ILE A 20 25.51 -22.25 -73.76
CA ILE A 20 25.40 -22.36 -75.21
C ILE A 20 26.50 -21.50 -75.89
N PRO A 21 27.36 -22.08 -76.75
CA PRO A 21 28.46 -21.36 -77.40
C PRO A 21 28.00 -20.11 -78.15
N MET A 22 28.82 -19.05 -78.12
CA MET A 22 28.53 -17.74 -78.75
C MET A 22 27.26 -17.03 -78.23
N THR A 23 26.67 -17.47 -77.11
CA THR A 23 25.53 -16.79 -76.46
C THR A 23 25.76 -16.60 -74.95
N THR A 24 24.93 -15.76 -74.33
CA THR A 24 24.87 -15.62 -72.87
C THR A 24 23.89 -16.61 -72.20
N LYS A 25 23.23 -17.47 -72.99
CA LYS A 25 22.17 -18.37 -72.52
C LYS A 25 22.74 -19.66 -71.91
N ARG A 26 21.96 -20.22 -70.99
CA ARG A 26 22.19 -21.52 -70.34
C ARG A 26 21.11 -22.51 -70.79
N MET A 27 21.48 -23.79 -70.90
CA MET A 27 20.59 -24.88 -71.23
C MET A 27 20.28 -25.67 -69.95
N VAL A 28 19.01 -25.69 -69.57
CA VAL A 28 18.49 -26.31 -68.34
C VAL A 28 17.47 -27.36 -68.72
N GLU A 29 17.38 -28.44 -67.94
CA GLU A 29 16.34 -29.45 -68.09
C GLU A 29 14.99 -28.89 -67.63
N GLU A 30 14.02 -28.85 -68.55
CA GLU A 30 12.69 -28.26 -68.32
C GLU A 30 11.96 -28.95 -67.15
N ASP A 31 11.98 -30.28 -67.10
CA ASP A 31 11.29 -31.05 -66.05
C ASP A 31 11.90 -30.82 -64.66
N GLU A 32 13.20 -30.56 -64.56
CA GLU A 32 13.90 -30.31 -63.29
C GLU A 32 13.61 -28.90 -62.76
N ILE A 33 13.71 -27.88 -63.63
CA ILE A 33 13.43 -26.50 -63.22
C ILE A 33 11.94 -26.30 -62.89
N MET A 34 11.03 -26.94 -63.64
CA MET A 34 9.60 -26.85 -63.37
C MET A 34 9.23 -27.50 -62.03
N ARG A 35 9.83 -28.64 -61.67
CA ARG A 35 9.61 -29.28 -60.35
C ARG A 35 10.03 -28.38 -59.19
N ILE A 36 11.14 -27.66 -59.32
CA ILE A 36 11.61 -26.73 -58.28
C ILE A 36 10.67 -25.51 -58.18
N ILE A 37 10.25 -24.95 -59.32
CA ILE A 37 9.29 -23.83 -59.37
C ILE A 37 7.95 -24.22 -58.73
N ASP A 38 7.40 -25.38 -59.07
CA ASP A 38 6.13 -25.86 -58.51
C ASP A 38 6.24 -26.05 -56.99
N SER A 39 7.37 -26.60 -56.53
CA SER A 39 7.64 -26.77 -55.10
C SER A 39 7.73 -25.42 -54.36
N ILE A 40 8.34 -24.40 -54.98
CA ILE A 40 8.40 -23.04 -54.42
C ILE A 40 7.01 -22.41 -54.37
N GLN A 41 6.20 -22.58 -55.43
CA GLN A 41 4.85 -22.05 -55.48
C GLN A 41 3.94 -22.68 -54.42
N GLU A 42 4.16 -23.95 -54.09
CA GLU A 42 3.43 -24.63 -53.01
C GLU A 42 3.93 -24.22 -51.62
N SER A 43 5.25 -24.15 -51.40
CA SER A 43 5.80 -23.92 -50.05
C SER A 43 5.79 -22.46 -49.60
N LEU A 44 6.01 -21.51 -50.51
CA LEU A 44 6.18 -20.10 -50.18
C LEU A 44 4.92 -19.47 -49.54
N PRO A 45 3.69 -19.68 -50.06
CA PRO A 45 2.48 -19.12 -49.45
C PRO A 45 2.24 -19.65 -48.03
N LEU A 46 2.48 -20.96 -47.82
CA LEU A 46 2.32 -21.63 -46.53
C LEU A 46 3.29 -21.05 -45.48
N GLU A 47 4.57 -20.89 -45.86
CA GLU A 47 5.62 -20.36 -44.97
C GLU A 47 5.38 -18.87 -44.62
N LEU A 48 4.85 -18.09 -45.57
CA LEU A 48 4.44 -16.70 -45.34
C LEU A 48 3.22 -16.59 -44.42
N GLU A 49 2.24 -17.49 -44.55
CA GLU A 49 1.07 -17.54 -43.68
C GLU A 49 1.45 -17.93 -42.24
N GLU A 50 2.29 -18.95 -42.09
CA GLU A 50 2.83 -19.35 -40.79
C GLU A 50 3.62 -18.22 -40.13
N SER A 51 4.48 -17.53 -40.88
CA SER A 51 5.23 -16.37 -40.39
C SER A 51 4.31 -15.25 -39.92
N ARG A 52 3.26 -14.93 -40.68
CA ARG A 52 2.25 -13.94 -40.27
C ARG A 52 1.52 -14.36 -39.00
N ARG A 53 1.18 -15.64 -38.85
CA ARG A 53 0.54 -16.18 -37.64
C ARG A 53 1.44 -16.05 -36.43
N ILE A 54 2.72 -16.44 -36.55
CA ILE A 54 3.71 -16.33 -35.46
C ILE A 54 3.85 -14.88 -34.99
N VAL A 55 3.89 -13.91 -35.92
CA VAL A 55 3.98 -12.49 -35.56
C VAL A 55 2.72 -12.02 -34.83
N ALA A 56 1.53 -12.42 -35.29
CA ALA A 56 0.27 -12.08 -34.64
C ALA A 56 0.15 -12.71 -33.24
N ASP A 57 0.57 -13.96 -33.09
CA ASP A 57 0.57 -14.68 -31.81
C ASP A 57 1.54 -14.04 -30.81
N LYS A 58 2.68 -13.51 -31.25
CA LYS A 58 3.66 -12.82 -30.39
C LYS A 58 3.02 -11.66 -29.64
N ASP A 59 2.27 -10.81 -30.33
CA ASP A 59 1.64 -9.63 -29.71
C ASP A 59 0.54 -10.04 -28.74
N LYS A 60 -0.19 -11.11 -29.05
CA LYS A 60 -1.20 -11.70 -28.14
C LYS A 60 -0.56 -12.28 -26.88
N VAL A 61 0.53 -13.03 -27.02
CA VAL A 61 1.27 -13.61 -25.88
C VAL A 61 1.81 -12.50 -24.97
N LEU A 62 2.35 -11.42 -25.55
CA LEU A 62 2.82 -10.26 -24.78
C LEU A 62 1.68 -9.58 -24.02
N ALA A 63 0.54 -9.35 -24.67
CA ALA A 63 -0.61 -8.73 -24.02
C ALA A 63 -1.18 -9.61 -22.89
N ASP A 64 -1.26 -10.92 -23.09
CA ASP A 64 -1.74 -11.85 -22.07
C ASP A 64 -0.75 -11.95 -20.90
N ALA A 65 0.56 -11.94 -21.16
CA ALA A 65 1.58 -11.91 -20.11
C ALA A 65 1.52 -10.61 -19.28
N GLN A 66 1.32 -9.45 -19.93
CA GLN A 66 1.14 -8.18 -19.23
C GLN A 66 -0.11 -8.20 -18.34
N ARG A 67 -1.24 -8.67 -18.86
CA ARG A 67 -2.49 -8.78 -18.08
C ARG A 67 -2.33 -9.71 -16.88
N GLN A 68 -1.64 -10.84 -17.05
CA GLN A 68 -1.35 -11.77 -15.96
C GLN A 68 -0.44 -11.13 -14.90
N ALA A 69 0.59 -10.40 -15.32
CA ALA A 69 1.48 -9.69 -14.40
C ALA A 69 0.73 -8.62 -13.58
N GLU A 70 -0.13 -7.82 -14.23
CA GLU A 70 -0.98 -6.84 -13.53
C GLU A 70 -1.91 -7.51 -12.52
N THR A 71 -2.58 -8.59 -12.94
CA THR A 71 -3.46 -9.37 -12.07
C THR A 71 -2.72 -9.92 -10.85
N LEU A 72 -1.50 -10.44 -11.05
CA LEU A 72 -0.67 -10.97 -9.97
C LEU A 72 -0.25 -9.88 -8.98
N ILE A 73 0.12 -8.70 -9.49
CA ILE A 73 0.49 -7.55 -8.65
C ILE A 73 -0.70 -7.13 -7.78
N ASP A 74 -1.89 -7.04 -8.36
CA ASP A 74 -3.09 -6.65 -7.62
C ASP A 74 -3.49 -7.69 -6.58
N GLN A 75 -3.42 -8.98 -6.90
CA GLN A 75 -3.61 -10.06 -5.95
C GLN A 75 -2.60 -10.02 -4.78
N ALA A 76 -1.33 -9.72 -5.08
CA ALA A 76 -0.30 -9.60 -4.05
C ALA A 76 -0.55 -8.41 -3.12
N LYS A 77 -0.98 -7.25 -3.66
CA LYS A 77 -1.36 -6.09 -2.85
C LYS A 77 -2.53 -6.40 -1.92
N ASP A 78 -3.59 -7.04 -2.43
CA ASP A 78 -4.74 -7.45 -1.64
C ASP A 78 -4.34 -8.43 -0.53
N TYR A 79 -3.46 -9.38 -0.84
CA TYR A 79 -2.94 -10.32 0.15
C TYR A 79 -2.14 -9.62 1.26
N ILE A 80 -1.26 -8.68 0.90
CA ILE A 80 -0.48 -7.89 1.88
C ILE A 80 -1.41 -7.02 2.75
N ALA A 81 -2.44 -6.41 2.16
CA ALA A 81 -3.41 -5.60 2.91
C ALA A 81 -4.16 -6.46 3.93
N LYS A 82 -4.61 -7.66 3.54
CA LYS A 82 -5.22 -8.63 4.46
C LYS A 82 -4.25 -9.08 5.54
N LEU A 83 -3.03 -9.47 5.17
CA LEU A 83 -2.00 -9.90 6.11
C LEU A 83 -1.70 -8.80 7.13
N THR A 84 -1.68 -7.54 6.72
CA THR A 84 -1.43 -6.39 7.62
C THR A 84 -2.62 -6.15 8.55
N ALA A 85 -3.85 -6.18 8.03
CA ALA A 85 -5.06 -6.02 8.83
C ALA A 85 -5.27 -7.17 9.82
N GLU A 86 -4.92 -8.39 9.44
CA GLU A 86 -4.99 -9.59 10.28
C GLU A 86 -3.74 -9.79 11.13
N SER A 87 -2.66 -9.04 10.85
CA SER A 87 -1.39 -9.19 11.55
C SER A 87 -1.63 -9.01 13.03
N GLU A 88 -1.22 -10.02 13.79
CA GLU A 88 -1.16 -10.01 15.24
C GLU A 88 -0.49 -8.73 15.76
N LEU A 89 0.47 -8.16 15.01
CA LEU A 89 1.12 -6.90 15.33
C LEU A 89 0.14 -5.71 15.36
N VAL A 90 -0.77 -5.60 14.39
CA VAL A 90 -1.76 -4.50 14.34
C VAL A 90 -2.79 -4.67 15.45
N LYS A 91 -3.22 -5.90 15.73
CA LYS A 91 -4.11 -6.19 16.88
C LYS A 91 -3.45 -5.83 18.21
N GLN A 92 -2.21 -6.26 18.42
CA GLN A 92 -1.44 -5.92 19.63
C GLN A 92 -1.22 -4.42 19.77
N ALA A 93 -0.91 -3.71 18.67
CA ALA A 93 -0.77 -2.26 18.68
C ALA A 93 -2.09 -1.57 19.06
N GLN A 94 -3.22 -2.03 18.53
CA GLN A 94 -4.55 -1.50 18.87
C GLN A 94 -4.91 -1.78 20.33
N GLU A 95 -4.59 -2.97 20.84
CA GLU A 95 -4.84 -3.35 22.23
C GLU A 95 -4.00 -2.50 23.20
N GLN A 96 -2.70 -2.31 22.90
CA GLN A 96 -1.84 -1.41 23.67
C GLN A 96 -2.34 0.04 23.62
N ALA A 97 -2.77 0.54 22.45
CA ALA A 97 -3.33 1.88 22.34
C ALA A 97 -4.57 2.05 23.22
N ASN A 98 -5.47 1.06 23.22
CA ASN A 98 -6.65 1.06 24.08
C ASN A 98 -6.27 1.03 25.57
N GLN A 99 -5.27 0.23 25.96
CA GLN A 99 -4.76 0.19 27.33
C GLN A 99 -4.20 1.54 27.77
N ILE A 100 -3.42 2.21 26.92
CA ILE A 100 -2.87 3.56 27.18
C ILE A 100 -3.99 4.58 27.38
N ILE A 101 -5.01 4.57 26.51
CA ILE A 101 -6.15 5.49 26.61
C ILE A 101 -6.92 5.25 27.91
N ASN A 102 -7.18 3.99 28.26
CA ASN A 102 -7.88 3.65 29.49
C ASN A 102 -7.10 4.07 30.74
N ALA A 103 -5.78 3.82 30.77
CA ALA A 103 -4.91 4.24 31.86
C ALA A 103 -4.86 5.78 31.99
N ALA A 104 -4.80 6.50 30.85
CA ALA A 104 -4.81 7.95 30.83
C ALA A 104 -6.13 8.52 31.36
N ASN A 105 -7.27 7.96 30.96
CA ASN A 105 -8.59 8.35 31.45
C ASN A 105 -8.72 8.11 32.95
N GLN A 106 -8.34 6.92 33.43
CA GLN A 106 -8.38 6.59 34.85
C GLN A 106 -7.49 7.54 35.68
N SER A 107 -6.27 7.80 35.22
CA SER A 107 -5.36 8.75 35.88
C SER A 107 -5.94 10.17 35.90
N SER A 108 -6.61 10.59 34.83
CA SER A 108 -7.28 11.89 34.77
C SER A 108 -8.42 12.01 35.78
N ASP A 109 -9.25 10.98 35.91
CA ASP A 109 -10.35 10.92 36.87
C ASP A 109 -9.82 10.91 38.32
N GLU A 110 -8.78 10.13 38.60
CA GLU A 110 -8.11 10.10 39.91
C GLU A 110 -7.50 11.46 40.27
N LEU A 111 -6.84 12.13 39.32
CA LEU A 111 -6.27 13.45 39.52
C LEU A 111 -7.36 14.49 39.81
N LYS A 112 -8.48 14.43 39.09
CA LYS A 112 -9.62 15.32 39.28
C LYS A 112 -10.24 15.11 40.66
N ALA A 113 -10.48 13.86 41.06
CA ALA A 113 -10.99 13.53 42.39
C ALA A 113 -10.07 14.04 43.49
N SER A 114 -8.76 13.79 43.36
CA SER A 114 -7.73 14.25 44.30
C SER A 114 -7.67 15.77 44.40
N SER A 115 -7.82 16.47 43.27
CA SER A 115 -7.84 17.94 43.23
C SER A 115 -9.07 18.53 43.92
N ILE A 116 -10.25 17.91 43.73
CA ILE A 116 -11.49 18.31 44.42
C ILE A 116 -11.34 18.09 45.93
N GLN A 117 -10.81 16.94 46.34
CA GLN A 117 -10.56 16.64 47.75
C GLN A 117 -9.62 17.67 48.37
N TYR A 118 -8.49 17.96 47.72
CA TYR A 118 -7.53 18.96 48.18
C TYR A 118 -8.17 20.36 48.32
N ALA A 119 -8.95 20.78 47.31
CA ALA A 119 -9.67 22.06 47.39
C ALA A 119 -10.65 22.09 48.58
N GLY A 120 -11.35 20.98 48.83
CA GLY A 120 -12.23 20.82 49.99
C GLY A 120 -11.48 20.94 51.32
N ASP A 121 -10.33 20.27 51.44
CA ASP A 121 -9.49 20.33 52.64
C ASP A 121 -8.96 21.74 52.92
N VAL A 122 -8.54 22.46 51.86
CA VAL A 122 -8.11 23.86 51.96
C VAL A 122 -9.27 24.75 52.41
N LEU A 123 -10.45 24.61 51.81
CA LEU A 123 -11.63 25.40 52.20
C LEU A 123 -12.03 25.13 53.66
N LYS A 124 -12.03 23.87 54.08
CA LYS A 124 -12.31 23.48 55.46
C LYS A 124 -11.28 24.04 56.44
N TYR A 125 -10.01 24.06 56.06
CA TYR A 125 -8.96 24.70 56.86
C TYR A 125 -9.23 26.21 57.03
N VAL A 126 -9.60 26.91 55.96
CA VAL A 126 -9.92 28.34 56.00
C VAL A 126 -11.17 28.60 56.86
N GLU A 127 -12.23 27.82 56.68
CA GLU A 127 -13.46 27.89 57.47
C GLU A 127 -13.19 27.79 58.97
N ASN A 128 -12.45 26.76 59.40
CA ASN A 128 -12.10 26.56 60.80
C ASN A 128 -11.30 27.74 61.39
N ASN A 129 -10.42 28.37 60.60
CA ASN A 129 -9.64 29.52 61.06
C ASN A 129 -10.50 30.79 61.18
N LEU A 130 -11.42 31.00 60.23
CA LEU A 130 -12.37 32.11 60.29
C LEU A 130 -13.32 31.97 61.46
N GLU A 131 -13.78 30.75 61.77
CA GLU A 131 -14.66 30.48 62.91
C GLU A 131 -13.97 30.79 64.24
N LYS A 132 -12.71 30.34 64.41
CA LYS A 132 -11.88 30.71 65.58
C LYS A 132 -11.68 32.22 65.71
N THR A 133 -11.43 32.89 64.58
CA THR A 133 -11.25 34.35 64.55
C THR A 133 -12.54 35.07 64.95
N LEU A 134 -13.69 34.61 64.44
CA LEU A 134 -15.00 35.16 64.79
C LEU A 134 -15.31 34.96 66.28
N GLU A 135 -14.96 33.80 66.82
CA GLU A 135 -15.13 33.50 68.25
C GLU A 135 -14.29 34.44 69.12
N SER A 136 -13.01 34.64 68.79
CA SER A 136 -12.16 35.63 69.47
C SER A 136 -12.74 37.05 69.38
N LEU A 137 -13.32 37.43 68.23
CA LEU A 137 -13.94 38.74 68.05
C LEU A 137 -15.21 38.92 68.89
N ARG A 138 -16.02 37.86 69.03
CA ARG A 138 -17.18 37.83 69.93
C ARG A 138 -16.75 38.00 71.39
N GLN A 139 -15.75 37.26 71.83
CA GLN A 139 -15.20 37.34 73.20
C GLN A 139 -14.64 38.73 73.52
N ASN A 140 -13.89 39.33 72.60
CA ASN A 140 -13.38 40.70 72.74
C ASN A 140 -14.52 41.72 72.87
N ARG A 141 -15.57 41.61 72.03
CA ARG A 141 -16.73 42.50 72.09
C ARG A 141 -17.49 42.39 73.40
N GLU A 142 -17.63 41.17 73.92
CA GLU A 142 -18.32 40.92 75.20
C GLU A 142 -17.53 41.47 76.39
N SER A 143 -16.20 41.32 76.36
CA SER A 143 -15.29 41.90 77.36
C SER A 143 -15.36 43.43 77.39
N LEU A 144 -15.45 44.09 76.22
CA LEU A 144 -15.63 45.54 76.13
C LEU A 144 -16.95 45.99 76.76
N LYS A 145 -18.06 45.31 76.47
CA LYS A 145 -19.36 45.62 77.09
C LYS A 145 -19.33 45.49 78.61
N GLN A 146 -18.70 44.45 79.14
CA GLN A 146 -18.54 44.28 80.60
C GLN A 146 -17.68 45.38 81.22
N THR A 147 -16.69 45.87 80.48
CA THR A 147 -15.84 46.98 80.92
C THR A 147 -16.62 48.30 80.95
N GLU A 148 -17.43 48.59 79.93
CA GLU A 148 -18.34 49.75 79.91
C GLU A 148 -19.30 49.74 81.10
N GLN A 149 -19.99 48.61 81.35
CA GLN A 149 -20.94 48.48 82.47
C GLN A 149 -20.29 48.71 83.85
N ARG A 150 -19.07 48.19 84.05
CA ARG A 150 -18.29 48.45 85.29
C ARG A 150 -17.86 49.90 85.44
N THR A 151 -17.70 50.63 84.34
CA THR A 151 -17.29 52.03 84.38
C THR A 151 -18.48 52.93 84.71
N GLU A 152 -19.69 52.54 84.32
CA GLU A 152 -20.95 53.21 84.66
C GLU A 152 -21.42 52.94 86.10
N GLU A 153 -21.13 51.76 86.68
CA GLU A 153 -21.48 51.45 88.09
C GLU A 153 -20.56 52.11 89.13
N ASN A 154 -19.40 52.65 88.73
CA ASN A 154 -18.41 53.29 89.62
C ASN A 154 -18.41 54.83 89.55
N GLN A 155 -19.41 55.45 88.91
CA GLN A 155 -19.68 56.90 88.91
C GLN A 155 -20.94 57.20 89.73
#